data_AF-A0A2V7W478-F1
#
_entry.id   AF-A0A2V7W478-F1
#
_cell.length_a   1.000
_cell.length_b   1.000
_cell.length_c   1.000
_cell.angle_alpha   90.00
_cell.angle_beta   90.00
_cell.angle_gamma   90.00
#
_symmetry.space_group_name_H-M   'P 1'
#
loop_
_entity.id
_entity.type
_entity.pdbx_description
1 polymer ?
#
loop_
_entity_poly.entity_id
_entity_poly.type
_entity_poly.pdbx_seq_one_letter_code
_entity_poly.pdbx_strand_id
1 'polypeptide(L)'
;MTIEVKELRSGQRYVLDTPLPASFGATEVQIVNISTGGVQIIHPLPQRIGSASRLHFRVGDITVSTTARMLWSHLSKTPNTGGQMTYQSGLRIDDPEFAASVQALVERGFVNVDSDSLDRKRKRLIEKERERSDKHLLRTLPGTEPSISSEQLLLIQHARERLKANSAEAARLYHIARTADAAKDVREDVLAVWEYLERSIPLATITRVFEAK
;
A
#
# COMPACT_ATOMS: atom_id res chain seq x y z
N MET A 1 -3.29 19.09 -5.36
CA MET A 1 -2.04 18.44 -4.94
C MET A 1 -1.74 17.32 -5.91
N THR A 2 -0.57 17.34 -6.54
CA THR A 2 -0.10 16.26 -7.42
C THR A 2 0.49 15.14 -6.57
N ILE A 3 -0.17 13.98 -6.53
CA ILE A 3 0.36 12.81 -5.82
C ILE A 3 1.59 12.30 -6.58
N GLU A 4 2.76 12.45 -5.99
CA GLU A 4 4.01 11.98 -6.59
C GLU A 4 4.16 10.47 -6.36
N VAL A 5 3.87 9.69 -7.39
CA VAL A 5 4.05 8.24 -7.37
C VAL A 5 5.52 7.94 -7.68
N LYS A 6 6.30 7.62 -6.64
CA LYS A 6 7.69 7.17 -6.82
C LYS A 6 7.71 5.84 -7.59
N GLU A 7 8.32 5.84 -8.76
CA GLU A 7 8.65 4.62 -9.51
C GLU A 7 9.84 3.95 -8.81
N LEU A 8 9.64 2.72 -8.35
CA LEU A 8 10.66 1.94 -7.64
C LEU A 8 11.37 0.96 -8.58
N ARG A 9 10.90 0.85 -9.83
CA ARG A 9 11.50 -0.03 -10.82
C ARG A 9 12.74 0.62 -11.41
N SER A 10 13.78 -0.19 -11.58
CA SER A 10 15.04 0.21 -12.21
C SER A 10 14.99 0.23 -13.74
N GLY A 11 13.85 -0.09 -14.36
CA GLY A 11 13.74 -0.17 -15.81
C GLY A 11 12.30 -0.25 -16.33
N GLN A 12 12.15 0.08 -17.61
CA GLN A 12 10.87 0.07 -18.33
C GLN A 12 10.30 -1.35 -18.42
N ARG A 13 8.98 -1.46 -18.25
CA ARG A 13 8.23 -2.70 -18.47
C ARG A 13 7.40 -2.58 -19.75
N TYR A 14 7.22 -3.73 -20.37
CA TYR A 14 6.38 -3.91 -21.53
C TYR A 14 5.36 -4.99 -21.23
N VAL A 15 4.13 -4.73 -21.63
CA VAL A 15 2.99 -5.64 -21.50
C VAL A 15 2.82 -6.36 -22.83
N LEU A 16 2.58 -7.67 -22.76
CA LEU A 16 2.19 -8.48 -23.90
C LEU A 16 0.66 -8.46 -23.99
N ASP A 17 0.11 -8.18 -25.17
CA ASP A 17 -1.35 -8.19 -25.38
C ASP A 17 -1.94 -9.58 -25.17
N THR A 18 -1.18 -10.61 -25.55
CA THR A 18 -1.52 -12.02 -25.32
C THR A 18 -0.39 -12.68 -24.52
N PRO A 19 -0.71 -13.42 -23.44
CA PRO A 19 0.29 -14.19 -22.71
C PRO A 19 1.08 -15.11 -23.64
N LEU A 20 2.40 -15.01 -23.57
CA LEU A 20 3.30 -15.70 -24.49
C LEU A 20 3.69 -17.09 -23.95
N PRO A 21 3.43 -18.19 -24.67
CA PRO A 21 3.88 -19.52 -24.27
C PRO A 21 5.40 -19.59 -24.18
N ALA A 22 5.89 -20.18 -23.09
CA ALA A 22 7.30 -20.30 -22.77
C ALA A 22 7.57 -21.56 -21.94
N SER A 23 8.84 -21.82 -21.68
CA SER A 23 9.31 -22.88 -20.78
C SER A 23 10.33 -22.33 -19.81
N PHE A 24 10.25 -22.76 -18.54
CA PHE A 24 11.24 -22.48 -17.50
C PHE A 24 11.72 -23.81 -16.92
N GLY A 25 12.89 -24.26 -17.37
CA GLY A 25 13.33 -25.64 -17.16
C GLY A 25 12.38 -26.63 -17.83
N ALA A 26 11.87 -27.59 -17.06
CA ALA A 26 10.90 -28.57 -17.54
C ALA A 26 9.43 -28.12 -17.39
N THR A 27 9.18 -26.92 -16.86
CA THR A 27 7.81 -26.42 -16.60
C THR A 27 7.35 -25.52 -17.74
N GLU A 28 6.16 -25.79 -18.28
CA GLU A 28 5.48 -24.89 -19.21
C GLU A 28 4.93 -23.67 -18.46
N VAL A 29 5.20 -22.48 -19.00
CA VAL A 29 4.84 -21.21 -18.38
C VAL A 29 4.30 -20.25 -19.43
N GLN A 30 3.61 -19.19 -18.99
CA GLN A 30 3.16 -18.10 -19.86
C GLN A 30 3.78 -16.80 -19.40
N ILE A 31 4.48 -16.09 -20.29
CA ILE A 31 5.02 -14.76 -20.00
C ILE A 31 3.91 -13.73 -20.15
N VAL A 32 3.71 -12.90 -19.12
CA VAL A 32 2.68 -11.85 -19.12
C VAL A 32 3.27 -10.45 -19.22
N ASN A 33 4.44 -10.23 -18.64
CA ASN A 33 5.16 -8.95 -18.74
C ASN A 33 6.64 -9.22 -18.96
N ILE A 34 7.30 -8.32 -19.68
CA ILE A 34 8.72 -8.41 -19.99
C ILE A 34 9.40 -7.06 -19.71
N SER A 35 10.65 -7.10 -19.29
CA SER A 35 11.55 -5.95 -19.25
C SER A 35 12.93 -6.39 -19.69
N THR A 36 13.85 -5.45 -19.92
CA THR A 36 15.23 -5.75 -20.28
C THR A 36 15.99 -6.56 -19.22
N GLY A 37 15.49 -6.61 -17.98
CA GLY A 37 16.14 -7.28 -16.86
C GLY A 37 15.34 -8.42 -16.23
N GLY A 38 14.23 -8.83 -16.83
CA GLY A 38 13.41 -9.90 -16.27
C GLY A 38 12.07 -10.08 -16.95
N VAL A 39 11.36 -11.12 -16.50
CA VAL A 39 10.00 -11.45 -16.97
C VAL A 39 9.10 -11.78 -15.81
N GLN A 40 7.80 -11.60 -16.02
CA GLN A 40 6.77 -12.11 -15.15
C GLN A 40 6.08 -13.27 -15.85
N ILE A 41 5.96 -14.40 -15.16
CA ILE A 41 5.38 -15.63 -15.69
C ILE A 41 4.19 -16.09 -14.87
N ILE A 42 3.29 -16.84 -15.52
CA ILE A 42 2.21 -17.62 -14.93
C ILE A 42 2.47 -19.09 -15.18
N HIS A 43 2.28 -19.94 -14.17
CA HIS A 43 2.52 -21.37 -14.28
C HIS A 43 1.68 -22.19 -13.27
N PRO A 44 1.44 -23.49 -13.50
CA PRO A 44 0.52 -24.28 -12.68
C PRO A 44 1.17 -24.89 -11.42
N LEU A 45 2.49 -25.03 -11.36
CA LEU A 45 3.18 -25.81 -10.32
C LEU A 45 4.00 -24.92 -9.39
N PRO A 46 4.06 -25.19 -8.08
CA PRO A 46 4.91 -24.43 -7.18
C PRO A 46 6.39 -24.55 -7.59
N GLN A 47 7.07 -23.42 -7.72
CA GLN A 47 8.48 -23.34 -8.06
C GLN A 47 9.27 -22.72 -6.88
N ARG A 48 10.50 -23.17 -6.69
CA ARG A 48 11.33 -22.73 -5.56
C ARG A 48 11.90 -21.33 -5.83
N ILE A 49 11.66 -20.39 -4.91
CA ILE A 49 12.31 -19.08 -4.96
C ILE A 49 13.84 -19.25 -4.88
N GLY A 50 14.57 -18.50 -5.72
CA GLY A 50 16.01 -18.59 -5.87
C GLY A 50 16.49 -19.64 -6.88
N SER A 51 15.61 -20.52 -7.38
CA SER A 51 16.00 -21.48 -8.41
C SER A 51 16.39 -20.76 -9.70
N ALA A 52 17.50 -21.19 -10.31
CA ALA A 52 17.92 -20.74 -11.63
C ALA A 52 17.66 -21.85 -12.65
N SER A 53 17.06 -21.50 -13.79
CA SER A 53 16.79 -22.44 -14.87
C SER A 53 16.76 -21.72 -16.22
N ARG A 54 16.76 -22.49 -17.31
CA ARG A 54 16.69 -21.95 -18.66
C ARG A 54 15.26 -21.50 -18.96
N LEU A 55 15.10 -20.22 -19.26
CA LEU A 55 13.90 -19.65 -19.85
C LEU A 55 14.01 -19.72 -21.37
N HIS A 56 13.03 -20.31 -22.02
CA HIS A 56 12.96 -20.36 -23.48
C HIS A 56 11.58 -20.00 -24.00
N PHE A 57 11.54 -19.13 -24.99
CA PHE A 57 10.32 -18.74 -25.70
C PHE A 57 10.64 -18.26 -27.12
N ARG A 58 9.61 -18.19 -27.96
CA ARG A 58 9.74 -17.74 -29.34
C ARG A 58 8.58 -16.84 -29.73
N VAL A 59 8.88 -15.73 -30.40
CA VAL A 59 7.91 -14.78 -30.97
C VAL A 59 8.31 -14.48 -32.41
N GLY A 60 7.51 -14.95 -33.37
CA GLY A 60 7.88 -14.87 -34.79
C GLY A 60 9.22 -15.57 -35.08
N ASP A 61 10.20 -14.82 -35.56
CA ASP A 61 11.58 -15.21 -35.82
C ASP A 61 12.53 -14.94 -34.64
N ILE A 62 12.09 -14.24 -33.59
CA ILE A 62 12.90 -14.01 -32.38
C ILE A 62 12.77 -15.24 -31.48
N THR A 63 13.90 -15.90 -31.23
CA THR A 63 14.00 -17.01 -30.28
C THR A 63 14.90 -16.60 -29.12
N VAL A 64 14.39 -16.71 -27.90
CA VAL A 64 15.12 -16.35 -26.68
C VAL A 64 15.39 -17.61 -25.89
N SER A 65 16.62 -17.77 -25.44
CA SER A 65 17.02 -18.91 -24.63
C SER A 65 18.11 -18.49 -23.64
N THR A 66 17.71 -18.16 -22.42
CA THR A 66 18.60 -17.54 -21.43
C THR A 66 18.43 -18.17 -20.05
N THR A 67 19.40 -17.97 -19.16
CA THR A 67 19.28 -18.40 -17.76
C THR A 67 18.56 -17.33 -16.96
N ALA A 68 17.52 -17.73 -16.22
CA ALA A 68 16.74 -16.84 -15.38
C ALA A 68 16.65 -17.38 -13.95
N ARG A 69 16.63 -16.47 -12.96
CA ARG A 69 16.50 -16.80 -11.53
C ARG A 69 15.14 -16.35 -11.01
N MET A 70 14.44 -17.24 -10.30
CA MET A 70 13.18 -16.90 -9.66
C MET A 70 13.40 -16.00 -8.44
N LEU A 71 12.79 -14.81 -8.43
CA LEU A 71 12.89 -13.85 -7.33
C LEU A 71 11.73 -13.94 -6.35
N TRP A 72 10.53 -14.15 -6.85
CA TRP A 72 9.32 -14.25 -6.05
C TRP A 72 8.29 -15.13 -6.75
N SER A 73 7.40 -15.72 -5.96
CA SER A 73 6.27 -16.53 -6.45
C SER A 73 5.08 -16.35 -5.52
N HIS A 74 3.91 -16.14 -6.10
CA HIS A 74 2.65 -15.98 -5.38
C HIS A 74 1.56 -16.83 -6.04
N LEU A 75 0.75 -17.50 -5.24
CA LEU A 75 -0.47 -18.12 -5.73
C LEU A 75 -1.49 -17.02 -6.05
N SER A 76 -2.10 -17.10 -7.22
CA SER A 76 -3.18 -16.20 -7.63
C SER A 76 -4.34 -16.30 -6.64
N LYS A 77 -4.95 -15.16 -6.32
CA LYS A 77 -6.18 -15.11 -5.50
C LYS A 77 -7.43 -15.47 -6.29
N THR A 78 -7.38 -15.27 -7.61
CA THR A 78 -8.49 -15.54 -8.52
C THR A 78 -8.11 -16.72 -9.42
N PRO A 79 -8.97 -17.72 -9.57
CA PRO A 79 -8.74 -18.79 -10.51
C PRO A 79 -8.67 -18.23 -11.95
N ASN A 80 -7.95 -18.94 -12.82
CA ASN A 80 -7.95 -18.63 -14.24
C ASN A 80 -9.34 -18.91 -14.87
N THR A 81 -9.49 -18.62 -16.16
CA THR A 81 -10.72 -18.91 -16.93
C THR A 81 -11.14 -20.39 -16.89
N GLY A 82 -10.22 -21.31 -16.58
CA GLY A 82 -10.48 -22.73 -16.39
C GLY A 82 -10.76 -23.15 -14.94
N GLY A 83 -10.94 -22.21 -14.01
CA GLY A 83 -11.23 -22.50 -12.60
C GLY A 83 -10.01 -22.95 -11.77
N GLN A 84 -8.81 -23.00 -12.36
CA GLN A 84 -7.60 -23.46 -11.71
C GLN A 84 -6.82 -22.31 -11.07
N MET A 85 -6.27 -22.55 -9.88
CA MET A 85 -5.35 -21.61 -9.24
C MET A 85 -3.97 -21.72 -9.92
N THR A 86 -3.40 -20.58 -10.29
CA THR A 86 -2.10 -20.50 -10.95
C THR A 86 -1.13 -19.70 -10.11
N TYR A 87 0.15 -19.99 -10.25
CA TYR A 87 1.22 -19.21 -9.64
C TYR A 87 1.64 -18.09 -10.58
N GLN A 88 1.85 -16.92 -10.01
CA GLN A 88 2.47 -15.79 -10.67
C GLN A 88 3.85 -15.58 -10.09
N SER A 89 4.88 -15.50 -10.93
CA SER A 89 6.27 -15.42 -10.48
C SER A 89 7.07 -14.40 -11.27
N GLY A 90 8.06 -13.79 -10.62
CA GLY A 90 9.00 -12.88 -11.25
C GLY A 90 10.35 -13.53 -11.41
N LEU A 91 10.91 -13.43 -12.62
CA LEU A 91 12.24 -13.91 -12.96
C LEU A 91 13.19 -12.74 -13.21
N ARG A 92 14.41 -12.86 -12.69
CA ARG A 92 15.55 -12.00 -13.01
C ARG A 92 16.37 -12.64 -14.12
N ILE A 93 16.75 -11.84 -15.10
CA ILE A 93 17.63 -12.25 -16.18
C ILE A 93 18.81 -11.28 -16.20
N ASP A 94 20.01 -11.83 -16.10
CA ASP A 94 21.28 -11.08 -16.12
C ASP A 94 22.03 -11.47 -17.39
N ASP A 95 21.42 -11.18 -18.55
CA ASP A 95 21.93 -11.55 -19.87
C ASP A 95 21.77 -10.36 -20.85
N PRO A 96 22.87 -9.80 -21.40
CA PRO A 96 22.82 -8.72 -22.37
C PRO A 96 22.10 -9.09 -23.68
N GLU A 97 22.20 -10.34 -24.14
CA GLU A 97 21.55 -10.79 -25.39
C GLU A 97 20.03 -10.82 -25.24
N PHE A 98 19.57 -11.15 -24.03
CA PHE A 98 18.17 -11.04 -23.68
C PHE A 98 17.68 -9.58 -23.78
N ALA A 99 18.43 -8.62 -23.25
CA ALA A 99 18.06 -7.21 -23.34
C ALA A 99 17.94 -6.73 -24.80
N ALA A 100 18.86 -7.14 -25.67
CA ALA A 100 18.78 -6.86 -27.11
C ALA A 100 17.55 -7.50 -27.76
N SER A 101 17.22 -8.74 -27.37
CA SER A 101 16.02 -9.43 -27.86
C SER A 101 14.73 -8.72 -27.44
N VAL A 102 14.68 -8.16 -26.22
CA VAL A 102 13.53 -7.34 -25.78
C VAL A 102 13.39 -6.08 -26.64
N GLN A 103 14.49 -5.39 -26.97
CA GLN A 103 14.43 -4.23 -27.85
C GLN A 103 13.91 -4.61 -29.25
N ALA A 104 14.37 -5.72 -29.80
CA ALA A 104 13.86 -6.23 -31.08
C ALA A 104 12.35 -6.55 -31.04
N LEU A 105 11.83 -7.02 -29.90
CA LEU A 105 10.38 -7.22 -29.71
C LEU A 105 9.61 -5.90 -29.71
N VAL A 106 10.17 -4.85 -29.09
CA VAL A 106 9.59 -3.50 -29.03
C VAL A 106 9.57 -2.87 -30.42
N GLU A 107 10.69 -2.90 -31.13
CA GLU A 107 10.84 -2.32 -32.48
C GLU A 107 9.87 -2.94 -33.49
N ARG A 108 9.52 -4.21 -33.30
CA ARG A 108 8.59 -4.95 -34.16
C ARG A 108 7.13 -4.86 -33.69
N GLY A 109 6.86 -4.15 -32.59
CA GLY A 109 5.52 -3.94 -32.08
C GLY A 109 4.87 -5.18 -31.44
N PHE A 110 5.66 -6.17 -31.01
CA PHE A 110 5.14 -7.34 -30.30
C PHE A 110 4.80 -7.06 -28.83
N VAL A 111 5.30 -5.96 -28.28
CA VAL A 111 5.11 -5.58 -26.89
C VAL A 111 4.79 -4.10 -26.79
N ASN A 112 3.87 -3.75 -25.89
CA ASN A 112 3.44 -2.39 -25.66
C ASN A 112 4.10 -1.82 -24.40
N VAL A 113 4.46 -0.54 -24.42
CA VAL A 113 4.98 0.14 -23.24
C VAL A 113 3.91 0.13 -22.15
N ASP A 114 4.28 -0.29 -20.94
CA ASP A 114 3.40 -0.30 -19.76
C ASP A 114 3.14 1.12 -19.23
N SER A 115 2.58 2.01 -20.05
CA SER A 115 2.14 3.36 -19.63
C SER A 115 0.99 3.28 -18.62
N ASP A 116 0.15 2.27 -18.80
CA ASP A 116 -1.09 2.06 -18.04
C ASP A 116 -0.86 1.74 -16.56
N SER A 117 0.22 1.05 -16.19
CA SER A 117 0.40 0.67 -14.78
C SER A 117 0.66 1.86 -13.86
N LEU A 118 1.35 2.89 -14.34
CA LEU A 118 1.57 4.11 -13.57
C LEU A 118 0.29 4.94 -13.45
N ASP A 119 -0.47 5.04 -14.54
CA ASP A 119 -1.73 5.77 -14.53
C ASP A 119 -2.82 5.05 -13.74
N ARG A 120 -2.87 3.70 -13.76
CA ARG A 120 -3.73 2.91 -12.86
C ARG A 120 -3.33 3.07 -11.40
N LYS A 121 -2.03 3.15 -11.09
CA LYS A 121 -1.54 3.38 -9.73
C LYS A 121 -1.85 4.80 -9.25
N ARG A 122 -1.68 5.82 -10.10
CA ARG A 122 -2.12 7.20 -9.85
C ARG A 122 -3.62 7.27 -9.65
N LYS A 123 -4.40 6.65 -10.53
CA LYS A 123 -5.87 6.61 -10.46
C LYS A 123 -6.34 5.94 -9.17
N ARG A 124 -5.76 4.80 -8.78
CA ARG A 124 -6.05 4.15 -7.49
C ARG A 124 -5.67 4.99 -6.28
N LEU A 125 -4.58 5.77 -6.36
CA LEU A 125 -4.20 6.68 -5.27
C LEU A 125 -5.15 7.87 -5.18
N ILE A 126 -5.54 8.45 -6.31
CA ILE A 126 -6.53 9.53 -6.39
C ILE A 126 -7.90 9.03 -5.91
N GLU A 127 -8.29 7.81 -6.28
CA GLU A 127 -9.53 7.18 -5.83
C GLU A 127 -9.48 6.89 -4.32
N LYS A 128 -8.36 6.37 -3.80
CA LYS A 128 -8.18 6.15 -2.36
C LYS A 128 -8.10 7.46 -1.57
N GLU A 129 -7.53 8.52 -2.14
CA GLU A 129 -7.60 9.87 -1.57
C GLU A 129 -9.01 10.43 -1.63
N ARG A 130 -9.76 10.22 -2.71
CA ARG A 130 -11.19 10.57 -2.78
C ARG A 130 -12.00 9.78 -1.78
N GLU A 131 -11.81 8.48 -1.61
CA GLU A 131 -12.51 7.70 -0.57
C GLU A 131 -12.14 8.14 0.84
N ARG A 132 -10.88 8.50 1.08
CA ARG A 132 -10.46 9.10 2.36
C ARG A 132 -11.06 10.49 2.55
N SER A 133 -11.15 11.27 1.48
CA SER A 133 -11.73 12.61 1.48
C SER A 133 -13.25 12.57 1.60
N ASP A 134 -13.93 11.61 0.99
CA ASP A 134 -15.39 11.41 1.04
C ASP A 134 -15.81 10.89 2.41
N LYS A 135 -14.99 10.02 3.03
CA LYS A 135 -15.11 9.69 4.46
C LYS A 135 -14.88 10.91 5.37
N HIS A 136 -14.14 11.92 4.90
CA HIS A 136 -13.93 13.18 5.61
C HIS A 136 -14.95 14.28 5.25
N LEU A 137 -15.57 14.25 4.06
CA LEU A 137 -16.49 15.24 3.51
C LEU A 137 -17.94 14.95 3.91
N LEU A 138 -18.26 13.72 4.32
CA LEU A 138 -19.46 13.46 5.14
C LEU A 138 -19.37 14.08 6.55
N ARG A 139 -18.29 14.81 6.87
CA ARG A 139 -18.13 15.57 8.12
C ARG A 139 -18.00 17.07 7.92
N THR A 140 -18.60 17.63 6.87
CA THR A 140 -18.80 19.07 6.75
C THR A 140 -20.20 19.40 6.25
N LEU A 141 -21.19 19.19 7.13
CA LEU A 141 -22.37 20.05 7.15
C LEU A 141 -22.06 21.23 8.08
N PRO A 142 -22.30 22.48 7.65
CA PRO A 142 -22.28 23.63 8.54
C PRO A 142 -23.53 23.54 9.43
N GLY A 143 -23.36 23.24 10.72
CA GLY A 143 -24.44 23.33 11.71
C GLY A 143 -24.85 22.05 12.42
N THR A 144 -23.96 21.07 12.61
CA THR A 144 -24.21 20.00 13.59
C THR A 144 -22.96 19.83 14.43
N GLU A 145 -23.07 20.18 15.71
CA GLU A 145 -21.98 20.05 16.67
C GLU A 145 -21.39 18.64 16.64
N PRO A 146 -20.06 18.48 16.81
CA PRO A 146 -19.44 17.16 16.83
C PRO A 146 -20.05 16.36 17.99
N SER A 147 -20.93 15.41 17.66
CA SER A 147 -21.38 14.41 18.62
C SER A 147 -20.14 13.67 19.11
N ILE A 148 -19.95 13.67 20.42
CA ILE A 148 -18.80 13.04 21.07
C ILE A 148 -18.92 11.53 20.83
N SER A 149 -17.92 10.91 20.22
CA SER A 149 -17.95 9.46 19.96
C SER A 149 -18.02 8.69 21.30
N SER A 150 -18.79 7.61 21.35
CA SER A 150 -18.90 6.75 22.53
C SER A 150 -17.55 6.23 23.03
N GLU A 151 -16.61 5.98 22.10
CA GLU A 151 -15.24 5.58 22.44
C GLU A 151 -14.46 6.72 23.12
N GLN A 152 -14.62 7.96 22.63
CA GLN A 152 -13.99 9.14 23.23
C GLN A 152 -14.54 9.43 24.63
N LEU A 153 -15.85 9.23 24.83
CA LEU A 153 -16.49 9.35 26.15
C LEU A 153 -15.88 8.37 27.15
N LEU A 154 -15.76 7.10 26.77
CA LEU A 154 -15.18 6.06 27.63
C LEU A 154 -13.71 6.34 27.96
N LEU A 155 -12.92 6.77 26.97
CA LEU A 155 -11.52 7.13 27.17
C LEU A 155 -11.36 8.30 28.14
N ILE A 156 -12.16 9.36 27.98
CA ILE A 156 -12.14 10.53 28.87
C ILE A 156 -12.58 10.14 30.28
N GLN A 157 -13.63 9.32 30.42
CA GLN A 157 -14.12 8.85 31.72
C GLN A 157 -13.08 7.99 32.45
N HIS A 158 -12.48 7.03 31.74
CA HIS A 158 -11.44 6.18 32.31
C HIS A 158 -10.19 6.97 32.72
N ALA A 159 -9.74 7.91 31.89
CA ALA A 159 -8.64 8.81 32.22
C ALA A 159 -8.95 9.64 33.46
N ARG A 160 -10.17 10.18 33.55
CA ARG A 160 -10.64 10.95 34.71
C ARG A 160 -10.65 10.11 35.98
N GLU A 161 -11.20 8.90 35.94
CA GLU A 161 -11.27 8.01 37.11
C GLU A 161 -9.88 7.64 37.62
N ARG A 162 -8.96 7.34 36.70
CA ARG A 162 -7.57 7.02 37.04
C ARG A 162 -6.84 8.20 37.67
N LEU A 163 -6.98 9.40 37.10
CA LEU A 163 -6.36 10.60 37.65
C LEU A 163 -6.99 11.01 38.99
N LYS A 164 -8.28 10.71 39.21
CA LYS A 164 -8.92 10.91 40.50
C LYS A 164 -8.37 9.95 41.56
N ALA A 165 -8.05 8.72 41.18
CA ALA A 165 -7.39 7.75 42.06
C ALA A 165 -5.91 8.10 42.35
N ASN A 166 -5.26 8.91 41.49
CA ASN A 166 -3.87 9.29 41.62
C ASN A 166 -3.65 10.81 41.52
N SER A 167 -4.00 11.53 42.59
CA SER A 167 -3.98 13.00 42.63
C SER A 167 -2.59 13.63 42.45
N ALA A 168 -1.53 12.96 42.90
CA ALA A 168 -0.15 13.42 42.72
C ALA A 168 0.26 13.43 41.23
N GLU A 169 -0.16 12.40 40.49
CA GLU A 169 0.07 12.30 39.04
C GLU A 169 -0.73 13.35 38.28
N ALA A 170 -1.98 13.59 38.67
CA ALA A 170 -2.84 14.61 38.08
C ALA A 170 -2.24 16.03 38.23
N ALA A 171 -1.74 16.38 39.42
CA ALA A 171 -1.10 17.68 39.66
C ALA A 171 0.15 17.87 38.79
N ARG A 172 0.98 16.82 38.65
CA ARG A 172 2.16 16.85 37.78
C ARG A 172 1.78 17.10 36.32
N LEU A 173 0.78 16.37 35.80
CA LEU A 173 0.31 16.51 34.42
C LEU A 173 -0.32 17.87 34.15
N TYR A 174 -1.06 18.41 35.12
CA TYR A 174 -1.57 19.79 35.04
C TYR A 174 -0.43 20.81 34.89
N HIS A 175 0.62 20.71 35.70
CA HIS A 175 1.75 21.64 35.60
C HIS A 175 2.44 21.55 34.24
N ILE A 176 2.62 20.35 33.69
CA ILE A 176 3.17 20.13 32.34
C ILE A 176 2.27 20.79 31.29
N ALA A 177 0.97 20.51 31.32
CA ALA A 177 -0.02 21.09 30.41
C ALA A 177 -0.02 22.62 30.46
N ARG A 178 0.01 23.18 31.67
CA ARG A 178 -0.02 24.63 31.92
C ARG A 178 1.26 25.32 31.44
N THR A 179 2.42 24.67 31.53
CA THR A 179 3.67 25.21 30.97
C THR A 179 3.73 25.20 29.45
N ALA A 180 2.93 24.35 28.79
CA ALA A 180 2.81 24.29 27.33
C ALA A 180 1.87 25.36 26.74
N ASP A 181 1.56 26.41 27.52
CA ASP A 181 0.63 27.51 27.19
C ASP A 181 -0.78 27.03 26.81
N ALA A 182 -1.20 25.90 27.39
CA ALA A 182 -2.57 25.42 27.28
C ALA A 182 -3.51 26.41 27.98
N ALA A 183 -4.43 26.97 27.18
CA ALA A 183 -5.51 27.90 27.52
C ALA A 183 -5.65 28.28 29.01
N LYS A 184 -5.41 29.57 29.31
CA LYS A 184 -5.40 30.15 30.66
C LYS A 184 -6.73 30.06 31.43
N ASP A 185 -7.81 29.69 30.76
CA ASP A 185 -9.18 29.65 31.32
C ASP A 185 -9.77 28.23 31.39
N VAL A 186 -8.93 27.19 31.30
CA VAL A 186 -9.38 25.79 31.36
C VAL A 186 -9.14 25.19 32.75
N ARG A 187 -10.13 24.44 33.25
CA ARG A 187 -10.06 23.74 34.54
C ARG A 187 -8.86 22.79 34.65
N GLU A 188 -8.32 22.69 35.87
CA GLU A 188 -7.11 21.90 36.15
C GLU A 188 -7.27 20.41 35.81
N ASP A 189 -8.44 19.84 36.10
CA ASP A 189 -8.75 18.43 35.85
C ASP A 189 -8.92 18.11 34.35
N VAL A 190 -9.41 19.07 33.56
CA VAL A 190 -9.51 18.97 32.11
C VAL A 190 -8.12 18.99 31.48
N LEU A 191 -7.23 19.87 31.95
CA LEU A 191 -5.85 19.95 31.46
C LEU A 191 -5.04 18.71 31.82
N ALA A 192 -5.22 18.16 33.02
CA ALA A 192 -4.55 16.92 33.43
C ALA A 192 -4.99 15.73 32.56
N VAL A 193 -6.30 15.60 32.25
CA VAL A 193 -6.81 14.56 31.34
C VAL A 193 -6.30 14.76 29.92
N TRP A 194 -6.24 15.99 29.45
CA TRP A 194 -5.73 16.31 28.11
C TRP A 194 -4.27 15.88 27.93
N GLU A 195 -3.43 16.16 28.93
CA GLU A 195 -2.03 15.76 28.90
C GLU A 195 -1.86 14.25 29.10
N TYR A 196 -2.68 13.63 29.96
CA TYR A 196 -2.69 12.17 30.14
C TYR A 196 -3.03 11.41 28.85
N LEU A 197 -3.89 11.99 28.01
CA LEU A 197 -4.25 11.45 26.71
C LEU A 197 -3.28 11.89 25.60
N GLU A 198 -2.10 12.40 25.96
CA GLU A 198 -1.06 12.86 25.01
C GLU A 198 -1.61 13.86 23.98
N ARG A 199 -2.59 14.69 24.37
CA ARG A 199 -3.23 15.71 23.52
C ARG A 199 -3.95 15.16 22.29
N SER A 200 -4.26 13.86 22.27
CA SER A 200 -4.95 13.17 21.17
C SER A 200 -6.41 13.59 21.01
N ILE A 201 -7.02 14.18 22.05
CA ILE A 201 -8.39 14.68 22.06
C ILE A 201 -8.40 16.21 22.25
N PRO A 202 -9.21 16.98 21.50
CA PRO A 202 -9.32 18.43 21.70
C PRO A 202 -9.88 18.81 23.08
N LEU A 203 -9.34 19.87 23.69
CA LEU A 203 -9.78 20.40 24.99
C LEU A 203 -11.29 20.68 25.04
N ALA A 204 -11.85 21.27 23.98
CA ALA A 204 -13.28 21.55 23.88
C ALA A 204 -14.16 20.29 24.02
N THR A 205 -13.70 19.15 23.51
CA THR A 205 -14.41 17.87 23.66
C THR A 205 -14.35 17.37 25.10
N ILE A 206 -13.19 17.45 25.75
CA ILE A 206 -13.02 17.04 27.14
C ILE A 206 -13.87 17.92 28.07
N THR A 207 -13.85 19.26 27.88
CA THR A 207 -14.68 20.20 28.63
C THR A 207 -16.16 19.85 28.53
N ARG A 208 -16.66 19.55 27.32
CA ARG A 208 -18.06 19.14 27.12
C ARG A 208 -18.41 17.84 27.85
N VAL A 209 -17.53 16.84 27.87
CA VAL A 209 -17.75 15.60 28.65
C VAL A 209 -17.80 15.90 30.15
N PHE A 210 -17.03 16.87 30.61
CA PHE A 210 -17.02 17.30 32.01
C PHE A 210 -18.27 18.11 32.40
N GLU A 211 -18.87 18.81 31.43
CA GLU A 211 -20.10 19.62 31.57
C GLU A 211 -21.40 18.83 31.36
N ALA A 212 -21.38 17.73 30.59
CA ALA A 212 -22.55 16.90 30.27
C ALA A 212 -23.03 16.01 31.44
N LYS A 213 -22.99 16.54 32.67
CA LYS A 213 -23.38 15.84 33.90
C LYS A 213 -24.79 16.18 34.34
#